data_AF-A0A2T4U756-F1
#
_entry.id   AF-A0A2T4U756-F1
#
_cell.length_a   1.000
_cell.length_b   1.000
_cell.length_c   1.000
_cell.angle_alpha   90.00
_cell.angle_beta   90.00
_cell.angle_gamma   90.00
#
_symmetry.space_group_name_H-M   'P 1'
#
loop_
_entity.id
_entity.type
_entity.pdbx_description
1 polymer ?
#
loop_
_entity_poly.entity_id
_entity_poly.type
_entity_poly.pdbx_seq_one_letter_code
_entity_poly.pdbx_strand_id
1 'polypeptide(L)'
;MKVIWSWTKRIAKVTAAAGIIAGLFSYAMFQGNFVSWFLFYSVMTMILLMLLYALIPLGRFHVERRSGEGALPSGAELTTEIRIERKWLFPFLYLAVEDVTEEKLTKQLPYEASRMIFYPTTKKELVYGYTIPHLKRGKYHFYGVKLSTSDMFGFIHKEKFVSIPAELLVYPKYHVIDQWNAYEKQDEEASFSFKDYLEDQTSLSGAREYVPGDKMTSMDWKASARAGRLMTKEFEDYAGQNFLVVLNNRMPGSSFAVSDAYEKGIELVASILMFASKEHLQMSFISCGSGVKRFPSGAGGESQKAVITYLAQTAPAGTGSFYSEIKQCEADLPSGVTLVFVSLELTDEIMERIKVLLSRKIRIFFALMDKGKEVDAWEHKRLKELRRTGAEAYVISEGKWSKDTFMNKGG
;
A
#
# COMPACT_ATOMS: atom_id res chain seq x y z
N MET A 1 6.14 -35.40 5.73
CA MET A 1 5.05 -35.99 6.57
C MET A 1 3.68 -36.01 5.90
N LYS A 2 3.13 -34.89 5.38
CA LYS A 2 1.79 -34.86 4.73
C LYS A 2 1.63 -35.79 3.52
N VAL A 3 2.68 -35.93 2.71
CA VAL A 3 2.67 -36.82 1.53
C VAL A 3 2.53 -38.28 1.94
N ILE A 4 3.39 -38.77 2.84
CA ILE A 4 3.34 -40.16 3.35
C ILE A 4 1.97 -40.47 3.96
N TRP A 5 1.40 -39.55 4.72
CA TRP A 5 0.06 -39.68 5.31
C TRP A 5 -1.09 -39.72 4.29
N SER A 6 -0.93 -39.02 3.16
CA SER A 6 -1.91 -39.07 2.06
C SER A 6 -1.84 -40.40 1.31
N TRP A 7 -0.65 -40.99 1.18
CA TRP A 7 -0.45 -42.30 0.54
C TRP A 7 -1.01 -43.43 1.41
N THR A 8 -0.77 -43.42 2.73
CA THR A 8 -1.34 -44.42 3.64
C THR A 8 -2.87 -44.38 3.65
N LYS A 9 -3.47 -43.18 3.65
CA LYS A 9 -4.93 -43.02 3.53
C LYS A 9 -5.49 -43.59 2.21
N ARG A 10 -4.78 -43.39 1.10
CA ARG A 10 -5.20 -43.95 -0.21
C ARG A 10 -5.11 -45.47 -0.21
N ILE A 11 -4.01 -46.04 0.29
CA ILE A 11 -3.82 -47.48 0.38
C ILE A 11 -4.90 -48.10 1.28
N ALA A 12 -5.16 -47.52 2.46
CA ALA A 12 -6.20 -48.00 3.38
C ALA A 12 -7.61 -47.96 2.76
N LYS A 13 -7.92 -46.93 1.97
CA LYS A 13 -9.19 -46.84 1.24
C LYS A 13 -9.30 -47.93 0.16
N VAL A 14 -8.23 -48.19 -0.57
CA VAL A 14 -8.20 -49.25 -1.61
C VAL A 14 -8.31 -50.64 -1.00
N THR A 15 -7.60 -50.92 0.10
CA THR A 15 -7.70 -52.21 0.79
C THR A 15 -9.07 -52.42 1.42
N ALA A 16 -9.69 -51.37 1.97
CA ALA A 16 -11.06 -51.43 2.46
C ALA A 16 -12.06 -51.72 1.32
N ALA A 17 -11.93 -51.06 0.17
CA ALA A 17 -12.76 -51.34 -1.00
C ALA A 17 -12.59 -52.78 -1.50
N ALA A 18 -11.37 -53.30 -1.56
CA ALA A 18 -11.09 -54.68 -1.92
C ALA A 18 -11.67 -55.68 -0.90
N GLY A 19 -11.60 -55.37 0.39
CA GLY A 19 -12.20 -56.17 1.46
C GLY A 19 -13.73 -56.21 1.37
N ILE A 20 -14.38 -55.07 1.06
CA ILE A 20 -15.83 -55.01 0.82
C ILE A 20 -16.22 -55.87 -0.38
N ILE A 21 -15.47 -55.79 -1.49
CA ILE A 21 -15.70 -56.63 -2.67
C ILE A 21 -15.58 -58.11 -2.32
N ALA A 22 -14.50 -58.51 -1.64
CA ALA A 22 -14.26 -59.90 -1.26
C ALA A 22 -15.33 -60.43 -0.29
N GLY A 23 -15.75 -59.61 0.68
CA GLY A 23 -16.81 -59.94 1.63
C GLY A 23 -18.17 -60.11 0.95
N LEU A 24 -18.55 -59.18 0.06
CA LEU A 24 -19.79 -59.28 -0.70
C LEU A 24 -19.77 -60.44 -1.69
N PHE A 25 -18.63 -60.73 -2.31
CA PHE A 25 -18.46 -61.89 -3.18
C PHE A 25 -18.64 -63.19 -2.41
N SER A 26 -17.99 -63.31 -1.25
CA SER A 26 -18.12 -64.46 -0.35
C SER A 26 -19.59 -64.66 0.07
N TYR A 27 -20.25 -63.58 0.52
CA TYR A 27 -21.67 -63.60 0.88
C TYR A 27 -22.59 -64.06 -0.28
N ALA A 28 -22.35 -63.55 -1.49
CA ALA A 28 -23.09 -63.96 -2.68
C ALA A 28 -22.87 -65.45 -3.03
N MET A 29 -21.65 -65.95 -2.88
CA MET A 29 -21.32 -67.36 -3.10
C MET A 29 -21.95 -68.30 -2.07
N PHE A 30 -21.99 -67.92 -0.78
CA PHE A 30 -22.54 -68.77 0.28
C PHE A 30 -24.08 -68.83 0.27
N GLN A 31 -24.76 -67.69 0.06
CA GLN A 31 -26.23 -67.67 0.10
C GLN A 31 -26.85 -68.02 -1.26
N GLY A 32 -26.20 -67.65 -2.37
CA GLY A 32 -26.59 -68.04 -3.73
C GLY A 32 -27.93 -67.47 -4.23
N ASN A 33 -28.60 -66.60 -3.48
CA ASN A 33 -29.91 -66.04 -3.87
C ASN A 33 -29.77 -64.82 -4.79
N PHE A 34 -30.88 -64.40 -5.40
CA PHE A 34 -30.93 -63.23 -6.29
C PHE A 34 -30.46 -61.94 -5.59
N VAL A 35 -30.86 -61.73 -4.33
CA VAL A 35 -30.58 -60.50 -3.58
C VAL A 35 -29.08 -60.32 -3.34
N SER A 36 -28.37 -61.38 -2.98
CA SER A 36 -26.93 -61.33 -2.70
C SER A 36 -26.12 -61.05 -3.96
N TRP A 37 -26.49 -61.66 -5.09
CA TRP A 37 -25.87 -61.34 -6.39
C TRP A 37 -26.19 -59.92 -6.84
N PHE A 38 -27.44 -59.46 -6.70
CA PHE A 38 -27.83 -58.10 -7.01
C PHE A 38 -27.02 -57.06 -6.21
N LEU A 39 -26.86 -57.28 -4.91
CA LEU A 39 -26.05 -56.40 -4.04
C LEU A 39 -24.58 -56.38 -4.48
N PHE A 40 -23.99 -57.55 -4.73
CA PHE A 40 -22.61 -57.67 -5.20
C PHE A 40 -22.38 -56.90 -6.50
N TYR A 41 -23.20 -57.14 -7.53
CA TYR A 41 -23.06 -56.46 -8.82
C TYR A 41 -23.31 -54.95 -8.73
N SER A 42 -24.25 -54.51 -7.88
CA SER A 42 -24.50 -53.07 -7.68
C SER A 42 -23.29 -52.36 -7.08
N VAL A 43 -22.70 -52.93 -6.02
CA VAL A 43 -21.51 -52.35 -5.37
C VAL A 43 -20.28 -52.45 -6.28
N MET A 44 -20.10 -53.57 -6.98
CA MET A 44 -19.02 -53.75 -7.95
C MET A 44 -19.10 -52.71 -9.07
N THR A 45 -20.30 -52.50 -9.64
CA THR A 45 -20.52 -51.50 -10.69
C THR A 45 -20.23 -50.10 -10.18
N MET A 46 -20.66 -49.76 -8.96
CA MET A 46 -20.36 -48.48 -8.34
C MET A 46 -18.85 -48.25 -8.16
N ILE A 47 -18.11 -49.25 -7.68
CA ILE A 47 -16.65 -49.17 -7.52
C ILE A 47 -15.95 -49.06 -8.88
N LEU A 48 -16.42 -49.79 -9.89
CA LEU A 48 -15.88 -49.72 -11.25
C LEU A 48 -16.09 -48.32 -11.85
N LEU A 49 -17.27 -47.73 -11.68
CA LEU A 49 -17.54 -46.35 -12.09
C LEU A 49 -16.65 -45.34 -11.35
N MET A 50 -16.40 -45.54 -10.06
CA MET A 50 -15.43 -44.71 -9.31
C MET A 50 -14.01 -44.86 -9.85
N LEU A 51 -13.56 -46.08 -10.13
CA LEU A 51 -12.23 -46.33 -10.69
C LEU A 51 -12.09 -45.68 -12.08
N LEU A 52 -13.11 -45.82 -12.94
CA LEU A 52 -13.16 -45.15 -14.23
C LEU A 52 -13.10 -43.63 -14.06
N TYR A 53 -13.87 -43.07 -13.11
CA TYR A 53 -13.81 -41.66 -12.76
C TYR A 53 -12.41 -41.25 -12.31
N ALA A 54 -11.71 -42.08 -11.52
CA ALA A 54 -10.33 -41.85 -11.05
C ALA A 54 -9.30 -41.83 -12.19
N LEU A 55 -9.45 -42.70 -13.19
CA LEU A 55 -8.52 -42.81 -14.31
C LEU A 55 -8.61 -41.64 -15.28
N ILE A 56 -9.79 -41.01 -15.41
CA ILE A 56 -9.97 -39.92 -16.37
C ILE A 56 -9.39 -38.60 -15.82
N PRO A 57 -8.32 -38.02 -16.40
CA PRO A 57 -7.69 -36.83 -15.85
C PRO A 57 -8.62 -35.60 -15.86
N LEU A 58 -8.34 -34.61 -14.99
CA LEU A 58 -8.95 -33.30 -15.15
C LEU A 58 -8.56 -32.75 -16.54
N GLY A 59 -9.57 -32.39 -17.33
CA GLY A 59 -9.40 -31.88 -18.68
C GLY A 59 -8.47 -30.67 -18.79
N ARG A 60 -8.20 -30.24 -20.02
CA ARG A 60 -7.50 -28.97 -20.27
C ARG A 60 -8.50 -27.82 -20.10
N PHE A 61 -8.20 -26.93 -19.17
CA PHE A 61 -8.95 -25.70 -18.92
C PHE A 61 -8.10 -24.54 -19.39
N HIS A 62 -8.72 -23.61 -20.10
CA HIS A 62 -8.17 -22.27 -20.28
C HIS A 62 -8.86 -21.37 -19.25
N VAL A 63 -8.08 -20.63 -18.48
CA VAL A 63 -8.60 -19.79 -17.40
C VAL A 63 -8.10 -18.38 -17.62
N GLU A 64 -9.02 -17.44 -17.63
CA GLU A 64 -8.74 -16.02 -17.70
C GLU A 64 -9.31 -15.35 -16.44
N ARG A 65 -8.54 -14.44 -15.87
CA ARG A 65 -8.99 -13.58 -14.77
C ARG A 65 -9.03 -12.15 -15.26
N ARG A 66 -10.19 -11.53 -15.12
CA ARG A 66 -10.41 -10.11 -15.32
C ARG A 66 -10.63 -9.47 -13.96
N SER A 67 -9.55 -8.95 -13.40
CA SER A 67 -9.59 -8.04 -12.27
C SER A 67 -9.45 -6.63 -12.86
N GLY A 68 -10.22 -5.65 -12.37
CA GLY A 68 -10.28 -4.30 -12.94
C GLY A 68 -8.90 -3.75 -13.34
N GLU A 69 -8.85 -3.04 -14.47
CA GLU A 69 -7.58 -2.55 -15.03
C GLU A 69 -6.96 -1.45 -14.15
N GLY A 70 -5.67 -1.59 -13.86
CA GLY A 70 -4.86 -0.55 -13.24
C GLY A 70 -4.81 -0.60 -11.71
N ALA A 71 -4.31 0.48 -11.14
CA ALA A 71 -4.18 0.64 -9.70
C ALA A 71 -5.43 1.28 -9.12
N LEU A 72 -5.85 0.82 -7.94
CA LEU A 72 -7.06 1.29 -7.28
C LEU A 72 -6.72 2.11 -6.03
N PRO A 73 -7.54 3.10 -5.64
CA PRO A 73 -7.38 3.76 -4.35
C PRO A 73 -7.86 2.86 -3.21
N SER A 74 -7.27 3.02 -2.04
CA SER A 74 -7.71 2.38 -0.80
C SER A 74 -9.18 2.70 -0.51
N GLY A 75 -9.93 1.69 -0.10
CA GLY A 75 -11.37 1.74 0.12
C GLY A 75 -12.22 1.45 -1.11
N ALA A 76 -11.62 1.34 -2.31
CA ALA A 76 -12.34 0.94 -3.51
C ALA A 76 -12.81 -0.52 -3.44
N GLU A 77 -13.82 -0.83 -4.24
CA GLU A 77 -14.30 -2.18 -4.46
C GLU A 77 -13.59 -2.78 -5.68
N LEU A 78 -13.04 -3.99 -5.53
CA LEU A 78 -12.50 -4.74 -6.66
C LEU A 78 -13.44 -5.87 -7.02
N THR A 79 -14.02 -5.77 -8.21
CA THR A 79 -14.72 -6.88 -8.85
C THR A 79 -13.73 -7.70 -9.67
N THR A 80 -13.67 -9.00 -9.40
CA THR A 80 -12.86 -9.95 -10.15
C THR A 80 -13.78 -10.98 -10.79
N GLU A 81 -13.62 -11.16 -12.09
CA GLU A 81 -14.31 -12.19 -12.87
C GLU A 81 -13.31 -13.26 -13.32
N ILE A 82 -13.63 -14.52 -13.05
CA ILE A 82 -12.89 -15.69 -13.51
C ILE A 82 -13.73 -16.38 -14.59
N ARG A 83 -13.13 -16.48 -15.77
CA ARG A 83 -13.69 -17.17 -16.93
C ARG A 83 -12.92 -18.46 -17.17
N ILE A 84 -13.64 -19.58 -17.19
CA ILE A 84 -13.07 -20.91 -17.39
C ILE A 84 -13.68 -21.52 -18.65
N GLU A 85 -12.82 -21.77 -19.63
CA GLU A 85 -13.18 -22.46 -20.86
C GLU A 85 -12.70 -23.92 -20.82
N ARG A 86 -13.65 -24.84 -21.06
CA ARG A 86 -13.41 -26.27 -21.08
C ARG A 86 -13.10 -26.74 -22.49
N LYS A 87 -11.87 -27.22 -22.73
CA LYS A 87 -11.52 -27.84 -24.04
C LYS A 87 -12.19 -29.19 -24.25
N TRP A 88 -12.53 -29.88 -23.16
CA TRP A 88 -13.25 -31.15 -23.19
C TRP A 88 -14.35 -31.19 -22.12
N LEU A 89 -15.54 -31.66 -22.50
CA LEU A 89 -16.74 -31.70 -21.67
C LEU A 89 -16.74 -32.92 -20.74
N PHE A 90 -15.74 -33.01 -19.86
CA PHE A 90 -15.74 -34.05 -18.84
C PHE A 90 -16.90 -33.85 -17.84
N PRO A 91 -17.73 -34.88 -17.55
CA PRO A 91 -18.85 -34.78 -16.62
C PRO A 91 -18.35 -34.85 -15.17
N PHE A 92 -17.90 -33.71 -14.65
CA PHE A 92 -17.61 -33.59 -13.21
C PHE A 92 -18.91 -33.63 -12.41
N LEU A 93 -18.91 -34.31 -11.27
CA LEU A 93 -20.00 -34.25 -10.28
C LEU A 93 -20.14 -32.85 -9.68
N TYR A 94 -18.99 -32.22 -9.46
CA TYR A 94 -18.88 -30.79 -9.19
C TYR A 94 -17.47 -30.33 -9.59
N LEU A 95 -17.34 -29.05 -9.92
CA LEU A 95 -16.06 -28.39 -10.12
C LEU A 95 -15.98 -27.22 -9.13
N ALA A 96 -15.17 -27.39 -8.09
CA ALA A 96 -14.83 -26.31 -7.18
C ALA A 96 -13.68 -25.50 -7.77
N VAL A 97 -13.90 -24.21 -7.92
CA VAL A 97 -12.98 -23.21 -8.46
C VAL A 97 -12.61 -22.29 -7.32
N GLU A 98 -11.33 -22.12 -7.07
CA GLU A 98 -10.80 -21.25 -6.02
C GLU A 98 -9.74 -20.32 -6.62
N ASP A 99 -9.94 -19.00 -6.52
CA ASP A 99 -8.90 -18.02 -6.87
C ASP A 99 -7.87 -17.96 -5.74
N VAL A 100 -6.62 -18.31 -6.05
CA VAL A 100 -5.54 -18.40 -5.06
C VAL A 100 -4.78 -17.07 -5.05
N THR A 101 -4.96 -16.34 -3.96
CA THR A 101 -4.36 -15.02 -3.73
C THR A 101 -3.37 -15.03 -2.56
N GLU A 102 -2.63 -13.95 -2.40
CA GLU A 102 -1.83 -13.69 -1.20
C GLU A 102 -2.71 -13.65 0.06
N GLU A 103 -2.20 -14.17 1.19
CA GLU A 103 -2.92 -14.30 2.46
C GLU A 103 -3.51 -12.96 2.96
N LYS A 104 -2.81 -11.85 2.73
CA LYS A 104 -3.28 -10.50 3.10
C LYS A 104 -4.54 -10.09 2.34
N LEU A 105 -4.69 -10.52 1.09
CA LEU A 105 -5.87 -10.28 0.27
C LEU A 105 -6.97 -11.28 0.64
N THR A 106 -6.62 -12.54 0.89
CA THR A 106 -7.57 -13.59 1.29
C THR A 106 -8.32 -13.22 2.57
N LYS A 107 -7.64 -12.58 3.54
CA LYS A 107 -8.25 -12.12 4.80
C LYS A 107 -9.25 -10.97 4.62
N GLN A 108 -9.25 -10.29 3.47
CA GLN A 108 -10.17 -9.20 3.16
C GLN A 108 -11.38 -9.67 2.34
N LEU A 109 -11.36 -10.90 1.84
CA LEU A 109 -12.51 -11.48 1.14
C LEU A 109 -13.67 -11.72 2.11
N PRO A 110 -14.91 -11.48 1.69
CA PRO A 110 -16.08 -12.05 2.35
C PRO A 110 -15.93 -13.58 2.43
N TYR A 111 -16.47 -14.21 3.48
CA TYR A 111 -16.31 -15.64 3.75
C TYR A 111 -16.56 -16.52 2.51
N GLU A 112 -15.56 -17.32 2.13
CA GLU A 112 -15.55 -18.21 0.96
C GLU A 112 -15.82 -17.55 -0.41
N ALA A 113 -15.75 -16.23 -0.52
CA ALA A 113 -16.06 -15.51 -1.76
C ALA A 113 -15.03 -15.67 -2.88
N SER A 114 -13.89 -16.33 -2.67
CA SER A 114 -13.00 -16.73 -3.77
C SER A 114 -13.31 -18.14 -4.29
N ARG A 115 -14.25 -18.85 -3.68
CA ARG A 115 -14.57 -20.24 -3.97
C ARG A 115 -15.97 -20.37 -4.55
N MET A 116 -16.07 -20.96 -5.73
CA MET A 116 -17.35 -21.28 -6.37
C MET A 116 -17.43 -22.76 -6.71
N ILE A 117 -18.61 -23.35 -6.52
CA ILE A 117 -18.88 -24.73 -6.93
C ILE A 117 -19.81 -24.70 -8.14
N PHE A 118 -19.33 -25.25 -9.25
CA PHE A 118 -20.15 -25.51 -10.42
C PHE A 118 -20.66 -26.94 -10.41
N TYR A 119 -21.98 -27.10 -10.47
CA TYR A 119 -22.63 -28.39 -10.67
C TYR A 119 -22.43 -28.91 -12.11
N PRO A 120 -22.73 -30.20 -12.37
CA PRO A 120 -22.55 -30.79 -13.69
C PRO A 120 -23.31 -29.95 -14.72
N THR A 121 -22.60 -29.44 -15.72
CA THR A 121 -23.17 -28.61 -16.77
C THR A 121 -22.52 -28.92 -18.10
N THR A 122 -23.31 -28.83 -19.17
CA THR A 122 -22.88 -28.98 -20.56
C THR A 122 -22.29 -27.69 -21.13
N LYS A 123 -22.38 -26.58 -20.40
CA LYS A 123 -21.77 -25.31 -20.81
C LYS A 123 -20.25 -25.47 -20.95
N LYS A 124 -19.72 -25.06 -22.10
CA LYS A 124 -18.27 -25.02 -22.37
C LYS A 124 -17.56 -23.95 -21.55
N GLU A 125 -18.27 -22.86 -21.27
CA GLU A 125 -17.76 -21.71 -20.56
C GLU A 125 -18.46 -21.59 -19.21
N LEU A 126 -17.66 -21.40 -18.16
CA LEU A 126 -18.11 -21.10 -16.81
C LEU A 126 -17.57 -19.74 -16.42
N VAL A 127 -18.44 -18.89 -15.87
CA VAL A 127 -18.05 -17.56 -15.38
C VAL A 127 -18.44 -17.47 -13.92
N TYR A 128 -17.54 -16.93 -13.11
CA TYR A 128 -17.75 -16.65 -11.71
C TYR A 128 -17.13 -15.31 -11.37
N GLY A 129 -17.91 -14.42 -10.75
CA GLY A 129 -17.45 -13.13 -10.27
C GLY A 129 -17.56 -13.04 -8.76
N TYR A 130 -16.60 -12.34 -8.14
CA TYR A 130 -16.65 -11.97 -6.74
C TYR A 130 -16.15 -10.54 -6.55
N THR A 131 -16.58 -9.90 -5.46
CA THR A 131 -16.20 -8.53 -5.11
C THR A 131 -15.50 -8.51 -3.76
N ILE A 132 -14.37 -7.80 -3.70
CA ILE A 132 -13.68 -7.48 -2.45
C ILE A 132 -14.07 -6.05 -2.08
N PRO A 133 -14.90 -5.84 -1.03
CA PRO A 133 -15.23 -4.51 -0.55
C PRO A 133 -14.06 -3.92 0.25
N HIS A 134 -13.94 -2.59 0.24
CA HIS A 134 -13.02 -1.83 1.09
C HIS A 134 -11.57 -2.33 1.08
N LEU A 135 -10.97 -2.45 -0.11
CA LEU A 135 -9.57 -2.84 -0.25
C LEU A 135 -8.65 -1.93 0.56
N LYS A 136 -7.82 -2.53 1.40
CA LYS A 136 -6.74 -1.79 2.08
C LYS A 136 -5.61 -1.49 1.10
N ARG A 137 -4.87 -0.39 1.32
CA ARG A 137 -3.65 -0.11 0.54
C ARG A 137 -2.67 -1.27 0.66
N GLY A 138 -1.93 -1.54 -0.41
CA GLY A 138 -1.01 -2.67 -0.45
C GLY A 138 -0.62 -3.04 -1.87
N LYS A 139 0.47 -3.81 -2.00
CA LYS A 139 0.72 -4.63 -3.18
C LYS A 139 0.23 -6.04 -2.89
N TYR A 140 -0.64 -6.56 -3.74
CA TYR A 140 -1.21 -7.89 -3.63
C TYR A 140 -0.89 -8.73 -4.85
N HIS A 141 -0.68 -10.03 -4.61
CA HIS A 141 -0.41 -10.99 -5.67
C HIS A 141 -1.55 -11.98 -5.80
N PHE A 142 -1.93 -12.22 -7.05
CA PHE A 142 -2.75 -13.35 -7.42
C PHE A 142 -1.85 -14.40 -8.06
N TYR A 143 -1.96 -15.65 -7.62
CA TYR A 143 -1.07 -16.73 -8.08
C TYR A 143 -1.67 -17.54 -9.22
N GLY A 144 -2.98 -17.78 -9.16
CA GLY A 144 -3.65 -18.65 -10.12
C GLY A 144 -4.97 -19.17 -9.61
N VAL A 145 -5.59 -20.05 -10.38
CA VAL A 145 -6.87 -20.66 -10.03
C VAL A 145 -6.66 -22.14 -9.74
N LYS A 146 -7.14 -22.58 -8.59
CA LYS A 146 -7.17 -23.98 -8.19
C LYS A 146 -8.52 -24.58 -8.57
N LEU A 147 -8.47 -25.59 -9.44
CA LEU A 147 -9.61 -26.39 -9.85
C LEU A 147 -9.58 -27.69 -9.07
N SER A 148 -10.68 -28.05 -8.43
CA SER A 148 -10.80 -29.30 -7.69
C SER A 148 -12.13 -29.99 -7.92
N THR A 149 -12.11 -31.30 -7.89
CA THR A 149 -13.29 -32.16 -8.06
C THR A 149 -13.12 -33.42 -7.24
N SER A 150 -14.23 -33.97 -6.76
CA SER A 150 -14.24 -35.24 -6.04
C SER A 150 -15.39 -36.13 -6.49
N ASP A 151 -15.28 -37.42 -6.22
CA ASP A 151 -16.39 -38.36 -6.26
C ASP A 151 -17.44 -38.08 -5.16
N MET A 152 -18.63 -38.68 -5.26
CA MET A 152 -19.73 -38.49 -4.30
C MET A 152 -19.38 -38.91 -2.87
N PHE A 153 -18.43 -39.83 -2.70
CA PHE A 153 -18.07 -40.40 -1.39
C PHE A 153 -16.73 -39.90 -0.87
N GLY A 154 -16.04 -39.00 -1.58
CA GLY A 154 -14.75 -38.43 -1.15
C GLY A 154 -13.57 -39.43 -1.15
N PHE A 155 -13.66 -40.53 -1.90
CA PHE A 155 -12.53 -41.45 -2.09
C PHE A 155 -11.46 -40.86 -3.00
N ILE A 156 -11.87 -40.17 -4.05
CA ILE A 156 -11.03 -39.67 -5.13
C ILE A 156 -11.14 -38.15 -5.17
N HIS A 157 -10.08 -37.49 -4.71
CA HIS A 157 -9.94 -36.05 -4.84
C HIS A 157 -8.92 -35.74 -5.92
N LYS A 158 -9.28 -34.87 -6.87
CA LYS A 158 -8.40 -34.44 -7.93
C LYS A 158 -8.31 -32.93 -7.95
N GLU A 159 -7.09 -32.43 -8.09
CA GLU A 159 -6.79 -31.00 -8.10
C GLU A 159 -5.91 -30.66 -9.30
N LYS A 160 -6.09 -29.46 -9.83
CA LYS A 160 -5.27 -28.87 -10.86
C LYS A 160 -5.10 -27.39 -10.59
N PHE A 161 -3.86 -26.92 -10.53
CA PHE A 161 -3.57 -25.51 -10.42
C PHE A 161 -3.25 -24.92 -11.79
N VAL A 162 -3.93 -23.84 -12.16
CA VAL A 162 -3.68 -23.08 -13.39
C VAL A 162 -3.00 -21.78 -12.97
N SER A 163 -1.71 -21.66 -13.28
CA SER A 163 -0.94 -20.47 -12.95
C SER A 163 -1.30 -19.33 -13.90
N ILE A 164 -1.88 -18.27 -13.33
CA ILE A 164 -2.17 -17.00 -13.99
C ILE A 164 -1.74 -15.91 -13.01
N PRO A 165 -0.45 -15.54 -12.96
CA PRO A 165 0.01 -14.53 -12.03
C PRO A 165 -0.53 -13.15 -12.42
N ALA A 166 -1.00 -12.38 -11.45
CA ALA A 166 -1.32 -10.96 -11.63
C ALA A 166 -0.96 -10.18 -10.37
N GLU A 167 -0.67 -8.89 -10.53
CA GLU A 167 -0.39 -7.97 -9.44
C GLU A 167 -1.47 -6.90 -9.36
N LEU A 168 -1.86 -6.57 -8.13
CA LEU A 168 -2.76 -5.46 -7.85
C LEU A 168 -2.05 -4.49 -6.91
N LEU A 169 -1.96 -3.24 -7.32
CA LEU A 169 -1.45 -2.15 -6.50
C LEU A 169 -2.62 -1.29 -6.03
N VAL A 170 -2.79 -1.19 -4.72
CA VAL A 170 -3.78 -0.34 -4.08
C VAL A 170 -3.07 0.84 -3.43
N TYR A 171 -3.27 2.03 -4.00
CA TYR A 171 -2.67 3.27 -3.51
C TYR A 171 -3.37 3.77 -2.24
N PRO A 172 -2.67 4.53 -1.37
CA PRO A 172 -3.36 5.22 -0.29
C PRO A 172 -4.41 6.16 -0.87
N LYS A 173 -5.54 6.28 -0.16
CA LYS A 173 -6.51 7.32 -0.47
C LYS A 173 -5.86 8.69 -0.20
N TYR A 174 -6.24 9.70 -0.95
CA TYR A 174 -5.85 11.07 -0.67
C TYR A 174 -7.09 11.96 -0.62
N HIS A 175 -6.98 13.06 0.10
CA HIS A 175 -8.01 14.08 0.21
C HIS A 175 -7.50 15.33 -0.48
N VAL A 176 -8.39 16.04 -1.17
CA VAL A 176 -8.02 17.30 -1.81
C VAL A 176 -7.74 18.33 -0.72
N ILE A 177 -6.56 18.97 -0.79
CA ILE A 177 -6.19 20.08 0.07
C ILE A 177 -6.41 21.35 -0.75
N ASP A 178 -7.36 22.20 -0.33
CA ASP A 178 -7.63 23.45 -1.02
C ASP A 178 -6.70 24.58 -0.54
N GLN A 179 -6.38 24.58 0.75
CA GLN A 179 -5.53 25.56 1.41
C GLN A 179 -4.54 24.86 2.32
N TRP A 180 -3.27 25.24 2.19
CA TRP A 180 -2.21 24.72 3.04
C TRP A 180 -1.44 25.88 3.67
N ASN A 181 -1.69 26.15 4.95
CA ASN A 181 -1.06 27.26 5.70
C ASN A 181 0.47 27.29 5.56
N ALA A 182 1.10 26.12 5.41
CA ALA A 182 2.55 26.04 5.24
C ALA A 182 3.03 26.61 3.91
N TYR A 183 2.26 26.35 2.86
CA TYR A 183 2.48 26.91 1.54
C TYR A 183 2.17 28.40 1.52
N GLU A 184 1.00 28.82 2.01
CA GLU A 184 0.56 30.22 1.99
C GLU A 184 1.54 31.16 2.69
N LYS A 185 2.04 30.79 3.87
CA LYS A 185 3.04 31.61 4.59
C LYS A 185 4.38 31.67 3.85
N GLN A 186 4.80 30.55 3.27
CA GLN A 186 6.01 30.52 2.48
C GLN A 186 5.86 31.37 1.21
N ASP A 187 4.69 31.38 0.60
CA ASP A 187 4.37 32.17 -0.57
C ASP A 187 4.25 33.67 -0.25
N GLU A 188 3.60 34.02 0.87
CA GLU A 188 3.54 35.39 1.39
C GLU A 188 4.94 35.92 1.69
N GLU A 189 5.75 35.19 2.47
CA GLU A 189 7.12 35.60 2.81
C GLU A 189 8.02 35.65 1.57
N ALA A 190 7.91 34.69 0.65
CA ALA A 190 8.64 34.73 -0.61
C ALA A 190 8.24 35.94 -1.44
N SER A 191 6.95 36.31 -1.44
CA SER A 191 6.40 37.48 -2.12
C SER A 191 6.81 38.80 -1.46
N PHE A 192 6.86 38.86 -0.11
CA PHE A 192 7.37 40.01 0.64
C PHE A 192 8.87 40.18 0.43
N SER A 193 9.67 39.11 0.57
CA SER A 193 11.09 39.14 0.24
C SER A 193 11.33 39.48 -1.23
N PHE A 194 10.45 39.09 -2.16
CA PHE A 194 10.59 39.41 -3.58
C PHE A 194 10.26 40.88 -3.84
N LYS A 195 9.26 41.43 -3.16
CA LYS A 195 8.91 42.86 -3.22
C LYS A 195 9.96 43.73 -2.56
N ASP A 196 10.46 43.35 -1.39
CA ASP A 196 11.59 44.00 -0.72
C ASP A 196 12.85 43.88 -1.59
N TYR A 197 13.11 42.74 -2.24
CA TYR A 197 14.20 42.57 -3.21
C TYR A 197 14.03 43.43 -4.47
N LEU A 198 12.80 43.66 -4.92
CA LEU A 198 12.50 44.56 -6.05
C LEU A 198 12.62 46.04 -5.66
N GLU A 199 12.20 46.42 -4.45
CA GLU A 199 12.37 47.77 -3.90
C GLU A 199 13.84 48.05 -3.55
N ASP A 200 14.58 47.02 -3.11
CA ASP A 200 15.99 47.08 -2.75
C ASP A 200 16.95 46.79 -3.92
N GLN A 201 16.51 47.07 -5.15
CA GLN A 201 17.40 47.16 -6.33
C GLN A 201 18.51 48.23 -6.18
N THR A 202 18.57 48.94 -5.06
CA THR A 202 19.65 49.85 -4.70
C THR A 202 20.69 49.29 -3.72
N SER A 203 20.48 48.17 -3.03
CA SER A 203 21.47 47.66 -2.07
C SER A 203 21.83 46.16 -2.24
N LEU A 204 22.98 45.98 -2.91
CA LEU A 204 23.97 44.90 -2.75
C LEU A 204 23.48 43.44 -2.58
N SER A 205 23.40 42.74 -3.71
CA SER A 205 23.80 41.32 -3.81
C SER A 205 25.02 41.26 -4.73
N GLY A 206 25.98 40.39 -4.43
CA GLY A 206 27.38 40.45 -4.89
C GLY A 206 27.61 40.81 -6.36
N ALA A 207 28.66 41.60 -6.61
CA ALA A 207 29.17 41.83 -7.95
C ALA A 207 30.48 41.06 -8.09
N ARG A 208 30.57 40.18 -9.09
CA ARG A 208 31.82 39.49 -9.43
C ARG A 208 32.45 40.09 -10.68
N GLU A 209 33.74 39.87 -10.85
CA GLU A 209 34.44 40.30 -12.06
C GLU A 209 33.88 39.55 -13.28
N TYR A 210 33.67 40.30 -14.36
CA TYR A 210 33.17 39.78 -15.62
C TYR A 210 34.16 38.78 -16.21
N VAL A 211 33.66 37.60 -16.59
CA VAL A 211 34.46 36.58 -17.29
C VAL A 211 33.97 36.51 -18.74
N PRO A 212 34.87 36.50 -19.73
CA PRO A 212 34.50 36.33 -21.13
C PRO A 212 33.64 35.06 -21.33
N GLY A 213 32.37 35.26 -21.71
CA GLY A 213 31.35 34.20 -21.76
C GLY A 213 30.08 34.54 -20.97
N ASP A 214 30.17 35.48 -20.02
CA ASP A 214 29.01 36.03 -19.33
C ASP A 214 28.14 36.86 -20.29
N LYS A 215 26.83 36.77 -20.11
CA LYS A 215 25.86 37.51 -20.94
C LYS A 215 26.04 39.02 -20.75
N MET A 216 26.03 39.78 -21.85
CA MET A 216 26.13 41.25 -21.77
C MET A 216 24.97 41.89 -21.00
N THR A 217 23.81 41.22 -20.95
CA THR A 217 22.61 41.67 -20.22
C THR A 217 22.74 41.53 -18.70
N SER A 218 23.70 40.75 -18.20
CA SER A 218 23.97 40.58 -16.76
C SER A 218 25.06 41.51 -16.24
N MET A 219 25.60 42.44 -17.05
CA MET A 219 26.60 43.40 -16.58
C MET A 219 25.98 44.49 -15.70
N ASP A 220 26.61 44.77 -14.57
CA ASP A 220 26.24 45.89 -13.72
C ASP A 220 27.13 47.10 -14.04
N TRP A 221 26.59 48.01 -14.85
CA TRP A 221 27.31 49.22 -15.27
C TRP A 221 27.66 50.16 -14.10
N LYS A 222 26.83 50.18 -13.04
CA LYS A 222 27.04 51.06 -11.87
C LYS A 222 28.15 50.52 -10.98
N ALA A 223 28.18 49.21 -10.75
CA ALA A 223 29.28 48.53 -10.06
C ALA A 223 30.57 48.61 -10.87
N SER A 224 30.49 48.43 -12.20
CA SER A 224 31.64 48.53 -13.11
C SER A 224 32.27 49.92 -13.10
N ALA A 225 31.45 50.97 -13.11
CA ALA A 225 31.92 52.36 -13.06
C ALA A 225 32.65 52.70 -11.74
N ARG A 226 32.23 52.10 -10.61
CA ARG A 226 32.87 52.29 -9.30
C ARG A 226 34.16 51.49 -9.14
N ALA A 227 34.19 50.27 -9.68
CA ALA A 227 35.32 49.35 -9.54
C ALA A 227 36.41 49.56 -10.60
N GLY A 228 36.14 50.30 -11.68
CA GLY A 228 37.09 50.53 -12.78
C GLY A 228 37.32 49.30 -13.66
N ARG A 229 36.53 48.24 -13.49
CA ARG A 229 36.59 46.98 -14.23
C ARG A 229 35.19 46.45 -14.46
N LEU A 230 34.99 45.62 -15.49
CA LEU A 230 33.67 45.07 -15.80
C LEU A 230 33.23 44.12 -14.69
N MET A 231 32.02 44.37 -14.17
CA MET A 231 31.39 43.58 -13.11
C MET A 231 30.11 42.96 -13.65
N THR A 232 29.91 41.67 -13.37
CA THR A 232 28.67 40.94 -13.65
C THR A 232 27.84 40.88 -12.38
N LYS A 233 26.54 41.17 -12.51
CA LYS A 233 25.55 41.01 -11.44
C LYS A 233 25.44 39.53 -11.11
N GLU A 234 25.77 39.16 -9.88
CA GLU A 234 25.56 37.80 -9.38
C GLU A 234 24.16 37.76 -8.77
N PHE A 235 23.28 36.96 -9.36
CA PHE A 235 21.96 36.71 -8.79
C PHE A 235 22.11 35.55 -7.82
N GLU A 236 21.76 35.75 -6.55
CA GLU A 236 21.43 34.59 -5.70
C GLU A 236 20.25 33.88 -6.36
N ASP A 237 20.42 32.61 -6.69
CA ASP A 237 19.31 31.76 -7.08
C ASP A 237 18.28 31.84 -5.94
N TYR A 238 17.11 32.36 -6.25
CA TYR A 238 15.96 32.29 -5.35
C TYR A 238 15.76 30.80 -5.08
N ALA A 239 16.13 30.36 -3.87
CA ALA A 239 15.87 28.99 -3.45
C ALA A 239 14.36 28.83 -3.52
N GLY A 240 13.90 28.15 -4.58
CA GLY A 240 12.49 27.87 -4.78
C GLY A 240 11.89 27.21 -3.55
N GLN A 241 10.56 27.21 -3.47
CA GLN A 241 9.88 26.66 -2.30
C GLN A 241 10.17 25.16 -2.16
N ASN A 242 11.15 24.85 -1.31
CA ASN A 242 11.63 23.49 -1.07
C ASN A 242 10.93 22.93 0.16
N PHE A 243 10.04 21.97 -0.05
CA PHE A 243 9.40 21.23 1.03
C PHE A 243 10.08 19.88 1.21
N LEU A 244 10.28 19.48 2.45
CA LEU A 244 10.69 18.13 2.79
C LEU A 244 9.67 17.51 3.75
N VAL A 245 8.95 16.52 3.26
CA VAL A 245 8.00 15.74 4.07
C VAL A 245 8.74 14.59 4.74
N VAL A 246 8.66 14.52 6.06
CA VAL A 246 9.27 13.48 6.88
C VAL A 246 8.18 12.66 7.55
N LEU A 247 8.00 11.42 7.11
CA LEU A 247 7.09 10.46 7.73
C LEU A 247 7.82 9.69 8.84
N ASN A 248 7.29 9.76 10.06
CA ASN A 248 7.60 8.80 11.10
C ASN A 248 6.84 7.51 10.83
N ASN A 249 7.53 6.52 10.28
CA ASN A 249 7.00 5.21 9.92
C ASN A 249 6.90 4.25 11.13
N ARG A 250 7.04 4.75 12.36
CA ARG A 250 6.84 3.96 13.58
C ARG A 250 5.38 4.00 14.04
N MET A 251 4.92 2.90 14.63
CA MET A 251 3.57 2.76 15.18
C MET A 251 3.66 2.38 16.67
N PRO A 252 3.23 3.27 17.59
CA PRO A 252 3.31 3.02 19.03
C PRO A 252 2.17 2.11 19.49
N GLY A 253 2.39 0.80 19.41
CA GLY A 253 1.43 -0.22 19.83
C GLY A 253 0.58 -0.78 18.68
N SER A 254 -0.35 -1.68 19.01
CA SER A 254 -1.13 -2.47 18.04
C SER A 254 -2.64 -2.26 18.10
N SER A 255 -3.10 -1.26 18.86
CA SER A 255 -4.53 -0.94 18.96
C SER A 255 -5.10 -0.52 17.59
N PHE A 256 -6.38 -0.84 17.38
CA PHE A 256 -7.09 -0.47 16.16
C PHE A 256 -7.01 1.04 15.87
N ALA A 257 -7.19 1.87 16.90
CA ALA A 257 -7.17 3.33 16.74
C ALA A 257 -5.78 3.86 16.33
N VAL A 258 -4.71 3.22 16.80
CA VAL A 258 -3.33 3.56 16.40
C VAL A 258 -3.06 3.13 14.96
N SER A 259 -3.55 1.95 14.58
CA SER A 259 -3.47 1.46 13.19
C SER A 259 -4.22 2.40 12.23
N ASP A 260 -5.43 2.82 12.60
CA ASP A 260 -6.23 3.78 11.82
C ASP A 260 -5.54 5.15 11.69
N ALA A 261 -4.94 5.66 12.79
CA ALA A 261 -4.14 6.88 12.78
C ALA A 261 -2.91 6.78 11.85
N TYR A 262 -2.28 5.59 11.80
CA TYR A 262 -1.16 5.32 10.90
C TYR A 262 -1.58 5.36 9.43
N GLU A 263 -2.69 4.70 9.09
CA GLU A 263 -3.27 4.76 7.75
C GLU A 263 -3.60 6.21 7.36
N LYS A 264 -4.27 6.95 8.24
CA LYS A 264 -4.58 8.39 8.04
C LYS A 264 -3.32 9.25 7.86
N GLY A 265 -2.22 8.93 8.55
CA GLY A 265 -0.95 9.62 8.38
C GLY A 265 -0.36 9.40 6.98
N ILE A 266 -0.50 8.19 6.44
CA ILE A 266 -0.10 7.89 5.05
C ILE A 266 -1.01 8.61 4.05
N GLU A 267 -2.33 8.63 4.28
CA GLU A 267 -3.27 9.40 3.47
C GLU A 267 -2.93 10.90 3.46
N LEU A 268 -2.52 11.44 4.62
CA LEU A 268 -2.08 12.83 4.75
C LEU A 268 -0.84 13.11 3.90
N VAL A 269 0.19 12.26 3.98
CA VAL A 269 1.39 12.40 3.15
C VAL A 269 1.04 12.32 1.67
N ALA A 270 0.18 11.37 1.27
CA ALA A 270 -0.30 11.27 -0.11
C ALA A 270 -1.04 12.55 -0.54
N SER A 271 -1.87 13.12 0.32
CA SER A 271 -2.60 14.37 0.07
C SER A 271 -1.67 15.56 -0.11
N ILE A 272 -0.64 15.70 0.73
CA ILE A 272 0.38 16.74 0.63
C ILE A 272 1.17 16.61 -0.69
N LEU A 273 1.54 15.38 -1.08
CA LEU A 273 2.24 15.14 -2.35
C LEU A 273 1.38 15.47 -3.57
N MET A 274 0.08 15.15 -3.52
CA MET A 274 -0.86 15.50 -4.59
C MET A 274 -1.06 17.02 -4.69
N PHE A 275 -1.12 17.72 -3.55
CA PHE A 275 -1.16 19.18 -3.49
C PHE A 275 0.12 19.78 -4.11
N ALA A 276 1.28 19.33 -3.67
CA ALA A 276 2.57 19.80 -4.20
C ALA A 276 2.71 19.59 -5.71
N SER A 277 2.20 18.48 -6.23
CA SER A 277 2.17 18.20 -7.66
C SER A 277 1.27 19.17 -8.42
N LYS A 278 0.08 19.45 -7.88
CA LYS A 278 -0.88 20.40 -8.46
C LYS A 278 -0.32 21.83 -8.51
N GLU A 279 0.36 22.25 -7.45
CA GLU A 279 0.96 23.59 -7.31
C GLU A 279 2.41 23.66 -7.83
N HIS A 280 2.92 22.61 -8.49
CA HIS A 280 4.28 22.52 -9.04
C HIS A 280 5.43 22.80 -8.05
N LEU A 281 5.25 22.41 -6.78
CA LEU A 281 6.22 22.62 -5.71
C LEU A 281 7.34 21.57 -5.74
N GLN A 282 8.56 22.00 -5.42
CA GLN A 282 9.67 21.07 -5.23
C GLN A 282 9.55 20.39 -3.87
N MET A 283 9.18 19.11 -3.89
CA MET A 283 8.99 18.32 -2.68
C MET A 283 9.91 17.11 -2.66
N SER A 284 10.69 17.00 -1.59
CA SER A 284 11.40 15.78 -1.22
C SER A 284 10.61 15.02 -0.16
N PHE A 285 10.76 13.70 -0.12
CA PHE A 285 10.12 12.85 0.87
C PHE A 285 11.14 11.94 1.55
N ILE A 286 11.03 11.83 2.86
CA ILE A 286 11.82 10.91 3.68
C ILE A 286 10.89 10.10 4.57
N SER A 287 11.09 8.78 4.59
CA SER A 287 10.44 7.89 5.53
C SER A 287 11.49 7.34 6.50
N CYS A 288 11.20 7.48 7.79
CA CYS A 288 12.08 7.08 8.88
C CYS A 288 11.37 6.06 9.78
N GLY A 289 12.00 4.94 10.10
CA GLY A 289 11.50 4.00 11.10
C GLY A 289 12.21 2.65 11.10
N SER A 290 12.67 2.17 9.94
CA SER A 290 13.44 0.92 9.77
C SER A 290 14.71 1.16 8.94
N GLY A 291 15.27 2.35 9.08
CA GLY A 291 16.26 2.93 8.18
C GLY A 291 15.67 4.04 7.31
N VAL A 292 16.52 4.99 6.92
CA VAL A 292 16.10 6.17 6.16
C VAL A 292 15.89 5.81 4.68
N LYS A 293 14.66 5.99 4.18
CA LYS A 293 14.34 5.97 2.74
C LYS A 293 14.15 7.40 2.25
N ARG A 294 15.01 7.82 1.31
CA ARG A 294 15.00 9.17 0.74
C ARG A 294 14.49 9.16 -0.69
N PHE A 295 13.67 10.15 -1.01
CA PHE A 295 13.15 10.41 -2.34
C PHE A 295 13.37 11.90 -2.62
N PRO A 296 14.43 12.26 -3.36
CA PRO A 296 14.74 13.65 -3.65
C PRO A 296 13.68 14.27 -4.57
N SER A 297 13.58 15.60 -4.54
CA SER A 297 12.84 16.35 -5.55
C SER A 297 13.44 16.05 -6.92
N GLY A 298 12.63 15.50 -7.81
CA GLY A 298 13.00 15.21 -9.19
C GLY A 298 12.17 16.07 -10.13
N ALA A 299 12.76 16.51 -11.24
CA ALA A 299 12.01 17.15 -12.31
C ALA A 299 11.10 16.10 -12.98
N GLY A 300 9.81 16.10 -12.62
CA GLY A 300 8.77 15.29 -13.28
C GLY A 300 7.99 14.34 -12.35
N GLY A 301 6.85 13.86 -12.85
CA GLY A 301 5.91 13.02 -12.09
C GLY A 301 6.42 11.63 -11.70
N GLU A 302 7.61 11.20 -12.16
CA GLU A 302 8.18 9.90 -11.80
C GLU A 302 8.59 9.81 -10.33
N SER A 303 9.19 10.88 -9.77
CA SER A 303 9.56 10.90 -8.34
C SER A 303 8.31 10.76 -7.46
N GLN A 304 7.23 11.46 -7.82
CA GLN A 304 5.95 11.35 -7.12
C GLN A 304 5.34 9.95 -7.23
N LYS A 305 5.35 9.34 -8.42
CA LYS A 305 4.89 7.95 -8.60
C LYS A 305 5.68 6.98 -7.72
N ALA A 306 7.00 7.17 -7.61
CA ALA A 306 7.86 6.35 -6.76
C ALA A 306 7.48 6.48 -5.28
N VAL A 307 7.22 7.71 -4.80
CA VAL A 307 6.79 7.94 -3.41
C VAL A 307 5.41 7.34 -3.15
N ILE A 308 4.42 7.57 -4.02
CA ILE A 308 3.06 7.01 -3.86
C ILE A 308 3.08 5.47 -3.91
N THR A 309 3.93 4.89 -4.75
CA THR A 309 4.15 3.43 -4.82
C THR A 309 4.84 2.89 -3.57
N TYR A 310 5.74 3.66 -2.96
CA TYR A 310 6.33 3.35 -1.67
C TYR A 310 5.30 3.41 -0.54
N LEU A 311 4.48 4.46 -0.48
CA LEU A 311 3.41 4.62 0.52
C LEU A 311 2.34 3.52 0.42
N ALA A 312 2.08 3.00 -0.78
CA ALA A 312 1.19 1.86 -0.98
C ALA A 312 1.74 0.56 -0.38
N GLN A 313 3.06 0.40 -0.31
CA GLN A 313 3.73 -0.83 0.11
C GLN A 313 4.30 -0.77 1.53
N THR A 314 4.40 0.43 2.10
CA THR A 314 5.03 0.63 3.41
C THR A 314 4.20 -0.03 4.51
N ALA A 315 4.91 -0.64 5.46
CA ALA A 315 4.34 -1.19 6.69
C ALA A 315 5.00 -0.49 7.88
N PRO A 316 4.31 -0.44 9.05
CA PRO A 316 4.90 0.11 10.25
C PRO A 316 6.23 -0.54 10.59
N ALA A 317 7.24 0.29 10.86
CA ALA A 317 8.53 -0.20 11.28
C ALA A 317 8.47 -0.70 12.73
N GLY A 318 8.84 -1.96 12.94
CA GLY A 318 8.94 -2.56 14.28
C GLY A 318 10.26 -2.26 15.00
N THR A 319 11.30 -1.84 14.28
CA THR A 319 12.67 -1.67 14.79
C THR A 319 13.33 -0.44 14.18
N GLY A 320 13.83 0.48 15.01
CA GLY A 320 14.55 1.69 14.58
C GLY A 320 14.22 2.88 15.48
N SER A 321 15.03 3.94 15.42
CA SER A 321 14.78 5.19 16.16
C SER A 321 14.64 6.34 15.18
N PHE A 322 13.43 6.89 15.13
CA PHE A 322 13.10 8.07 14.34
C PHE A 322 14.04 9.24 14.65
N TYR A 323 14.42 9.41 15.93
CA TYR A 323 15.37 10.43 16.37
C TYR A 323 16.74 10.29 15.71
N SER A 324 17.34 9.09 15.74
CA SER A 324 18.67 8.87 15.15
C SER A 324 18.66 9.04 13.64
N GLU A 325 17.54 8.66 13.01
CA GLU A 325 17.37 8.73 11.56
C GLU A 325 17.21 10.17 11.06
N ILE A 326 16.44 11.02 11.77
CA ILE A 326 16.40 12.46 11.50
C ILE A 326 17.79 13.07 11.66
N LYS A 327 18.49 12.72 12.76
CA LYS A 327 19.83 13.26 13.03
C LYS A 327 20.81 12.99 11.90
N GLN A 328 20.70 11.83 11.25
CA GLN A 328 21.51 11.49 10.09
C GLN A 328 21.13 12.31 8.85
N CYS A 329 19.86 12.69 8.70
CA CYS A 329 19.38 13.48 7.55
C CYS A 329 19.72 14.97 7.67
N GLU A 330 19.97 15.48 8.87
CA GLU A 330 20.27 16.90 9.11
C GLU A 330 21.46 17.45 8.33
N ALA A 331 22.46 16.63 8.06
CA ALA A 331 23.67 17.04 7.35
C ALA A 331 23.39 17.40 5.89
N ASP A 332 22.34 16.81 5.30
CA ASP A 332 22.02 16.91 3.87
C ASP A 332 20.82 17.85 3.61
N LEU A 333 20.37 18.61 4.61
CA LEU A 333 19.21 19.51 4.46
C LEU A 333 19.58 20.72 3.59
N PRO A 334 18.83 21.00 2.51
CA PRO A 334 19.07 22.18 1.70
C PRO A 334 18.70 23.47 2.47
N SER A 335 19.39 24.56 2.14
CA SER A 335 19.10 25.89 2.68
C SER A 335 17.68 26.34 2.32
N GLY A 336 16.97 26.94 3.27
CA GLY A 336 15.61 27.46 3.05
C GLY A 336 14.51 26.39 2.97
N VAL A 337 14.79 25.14 3.33
CA VAL A 337 13.81 24.06 3.34
C VAL A 337 12.74 24.25 4.42
N THR A 338 11.48 23.98 4.07
CA THR A 338 10.38 23.87 5.03
C THR A 338 10.16 22.39 5.35
N LEU A 339 10.27 22.02 6.63
CA LEU A 339 10.09 20.63 7.07
C LEU A 339 8.64 20.37 7.47
N VAL A 340 8.09 19.26 6.98
CA VAL A 340 6.73 18.82 7.29
C VAL A 340 6.81 17.42 7.91
N PHE A 341 6.68 17.33 9.22
CA PHE A 341 6.69 16.07 9.94
C PHE A 341 5.28 15.49 10.03
N VAL A 342 5.13 14.21 9.75
CA VAL A 342 3.91 13.44 10.00
C VAL A 342 4.25 12.29 10.96
N SER A 343 3.66 12.30 12.16
CA SER A 343 3.99 11.35 13.22
C SER A 343 2.78 10.95 14.06
N LEU A 344 2.83 9.74 14.63
CA LEU A 344 1.83 9.22 15.57
C LEU A 344 2.17 9.47 17.04
N GLU A 345 3.43 9.81 17.29
CA GLU A 345 3.96 10.04 18.64
C GLU A 345 4.82 11.31 18.67
N LEU A 346 4.83 11.94 19.84
CA LEU A 346 5.70 13.07 20.14
C LEU A 346 6.49 12.81 21.43
N THR A 347 7.71 12.32 21.26
CA THR A 347 8.64 11.99 22.34
C THR A 347 9.53 13.19 22.71
N ASP A 348 10.18 13.16 23.88
CA ASP A 348 11.10 14.22 24.30
C ASP A 348 12.31 14.34 23.37
N GLU A 349 12.81 13.22 22.86
CA GLU A 349 13.89 13.20 21.88
C GLU A 349 13.52 13.96 20.60
N ILE A 350 12.28 13.78 20.11
CA ILE A 350 11.76 14.51 18.94
C ILE A 350 11.62 16.00 19.26
N MET A 351 11.11 16.34 20.45
CA MET A 351 10.97 17.73 20.90
C MET A 351 12.31 18.45 20.94
N GLU A 352 13.32 17.86 21.59
CA GLU A 352 14.68 18.40 21.63
C GLU A 352 15.23 18.59 20.23
N ARG A 353 14.95 17.64 19.34
CA ARG A 353 15.46 17.75 17.99
C ARG A 353 14.82 18.87 17.19
N ILE A 354 13.50 19.02 17.28
CA ILE A 354 12.78 20.12 16.65
C ILE A 354 13.29 21.47 17.17
N LYS A 355 13.59 21.60 18.47
CA LYS A 355 14.20 22.83 19.03
C LYS A 355 15.53 23.18 18.37
N VAL A 356 16.39 22.19 18.10
CA VAL A 356 17.67 22.39 17.40
C VAL A 356 17.45 22.83 15.95
N LEU A 357 16.45 22.30 15.26
CA LEU A 357 16.14 22.70 13.90
C LEU A 357 15.54 24.12 13.83
N LEU A 358 14.67 24.47 14.79
CA LEU A 358 14.13 25.82 14.93
C LEU A 358 15.22 26.86 15.22
N SER A 359 16.23 26.54 16.04
CA SER A 359 17.34 27.46 16.32
C SER A 359 18.21 27.74 15.09
N ARG A 360 18.19 26.85 14.09
CA ARG A 360 18.78 27.05 12.76
C ARG A 360 17.89 27.85 11.80
N LYS A 361 16.78 28.42 12.30
CA LYS A 361 15.77 29.17 11.52
C LYS A 361 15.08 28.32 10.43
N ILE A 362 15.00 27.00 10.62
CA ILE A 362 14.26 26.12 9.72
C ILE A 362 12.78 26.16 10.12
N ARG A 363 11.89 26.38 9.15
CA ARG A 363 10.43 26.34 9.38
C ARG A 363 9.96 24.90 9.53
N ILE A 364 9.12 24.67 10.54
CA ILE A 364 8.67 23.32 10.89
C ILE A 364 7.15 23.30 11.04
N PHE A 365 6.55 22.41 10.26
CA PHE A 365 5.16 21.99 10.37
C PHE A 365 5.14 20.58 10.95
N PHE A 366 4.45 20.39 12.06
CA PHE A 366 4.36 19.09 12.73
C PHE A 366 2.91 18.61 12.78
N ALA A 367 2.59 17.57 12.03
CA ALA A 367 1.30 16.88 12.06
C ALA A 367 1.39 15.69 13.02
N LEU A 368 0.70 15.80 14.15
CA LEU A 368 0.46 14.69 15.06
C LEU A 368 -0.88 14.02 14.70
N MET A 369 -0.85 12.73 14.36
CA MET A 369 -2.04 11.98 14.00
C MET A 369 -2.86 11.64 15.25
N ASP A 370 -4.16 11.95 15.22
CA ASP A 370 -5.07 11.64 16.31
C ASP A 370 -5.34 10.13 16.39
N LYS A 371 -5.05 9.54 17.56
CA LYS A 371 -5.26 8.13 17.88
C LYS A 371 -6.62 7.88 18.56
N GLY A 372 -7.53 8.87 18.59
CA GLY A 372 -8.85 8.77 19.19
C GLY A 372 -8.90 9.31 20.63
N LYS A 373 -9.62 8.62 21.53
CA LYS A 373 -9.96 9.15 22.88
C LYS A 373 -8.78 9.54 23.78
N GLU A 374 -7.53 9.25 23.43
CA GLU A 374 -6.35 9.72 24.16
C GLU A 374 -5.22 10.06 23.16
N VAL A 375 -5.24 11.27 22.57
CA VAL A 375 -3.98 12.01 22.58
C VAL A 375 -3.75 12.31 24.05
N ASP A 376 -2.76 11.67 24.65
CA ASP A 376 -2.53 11.78 26.09
C ASP A 376 -2.52 13.25 26.49
N ALA A 377 -3.05 13.58 27.68
CA ALA A 377 -2.91 14.93 28.24
C ALA A 377 -1.44 15.40 28.22
N TRP A 378 -0.53 14.43 28.27
CA TRP A 378 0.90 14.57 28.06
C TRP A 378 1.30 15.04 26.64
N GLU A 379 0.81 14.41 25.58
CA GLU A 379 1.12 14.80 24.18
C GLU A 379 0.57 16.19 23.86
N HIS A 380 -0.62 16.53 24.39
CA HIS A 380 -1.19 17.87 24.29
C HIS A 380 -0.29 18.94 24.92
N LYS A 381 0.31 18.66 26.09
CA LYS A 381 1.23 19.59 26.76
C LYS A 381 2.47 19.85 25.89
N ARG A 382 3.05 18.81 25.30
CA ARG A 382 4.21 18.94 24.39
C ARG A 382 3.85 19.67 23.10
N LEU A 383 2.67 19.43 22.54
CA LEU A 383 2.21 20.15 21.35
C LEU A 383 2.09 21.66 21.62
N LYS A 384 1.59 22.04 22.80
CA LYS A 384 1.59 23.45 23.24
C LYS A 384 3.00 24.01 23.41
N GLU A 385 3.92 23.21 23.94
CA GLU A 385 5.33 23.61 24.07
C GLU A 385 6.01 23.81 22.70
N LEU A 386 5.75 22.94 21.72
CA LEU A 386 6.22 23.10 20.33
C LEU A 386 5.75 24.43 19.74
N ARG A 387 4.45 24.71 19.87
CA ARG A 387 3.86 25.97 19.40
C ARG A 387 4.52 27.18 20.05
N ARG A 388 4.79 27.13 21.36
CA ARG A 388 5.49 28.20 22.09
C ARG A 388 6.94 28.40 21.61
N THR A 389 7.57 27.34 21.11
CA THR A 389 8.95 27.40 20.59
C THR A 389 8.99 27.95 19.15
N GLY A 390 7.83 28.12 18.50
CA GLY A 390 7.72 28.67 17.14
C GLY A 390 7.47 27.64 16.04
N ALA A 391 7.27 26.35 16.37
CA ALA A 391 6.84 25.35 15.40
C ALA A 391 5.32 25.39 15.19
N GLU A 392 4.88 25.14 13.95
CA GLU A 392 3.45 25.02 13.63
C GLU A 392 3.00 23.57 13.82
N ALA A 393 2.49 23.25 15.02
CA ALA A 393 2.05 21.90 15.35
C ALA A 393 0.52 21.76 15.26
N TYR A 394 0.04 20.73 14.59
CA TYR A 394 -1.37 20.41 14.34
C TYR A 394 -1.69 19.00 14.84
N VAL A 395 -2.88 18.81 15.41
CA VAL A 395 -3.44 17.47 15.64
C VAL A 395 -4.43 17.21 14.52
N ILE A 396 -4.22 16.12 13.79
CA ILE A 396 -5.01 15.81 12.60
C ILE A 396 -5.90 14.61 12.88
N SER A 397 -7.21 14.85 12.87
CA SER A 397 -8.25 13.84 12.85
C SER A 397 -8.97 13.89 11.50
N GLU A 398 -9.10 12.74 10.85
CA GLU A 398 -9.93 12.56 9.65
C GLU A 398 -9.72 13.58 8.51
N GLY A 399 -8.47 13.88 8.17
CA GLY A 399 -8.13 14.71 6.99
C GLY A 399 -8.56 16.18 7.09
N LYS A 400 -9.09 16.63 8.24
CA LYS A 400 -9.41 18.05 8.47
C LYS A 400 -8.21 18.76 9.09
N TRP A 401 -7.64 19.70 8.33
CA TRP A 401 -6.63 20.65 8.78
C TRP A 401 -7.27 21.75 9.66
N SER A 402 -7.78 21.36 10.82
CA SER A 402 -8.44 22.31 11.71
C SER A 402 -7.42 23.01 12.61
N LYS A 403 -7.20 24.32 12.40
CA LYS A 403 -6.65 25.22 13.45
C LYS A 403 -7.62 25.32 14.65
N ASP A 404 -8.92 25.10 14.40
CA ASP A 404 -10.03 25.44 15.28
C ASP A 404 -10.48 24.37 16.27
N THR A 405 -9.92 23.16 16.25
CA THR A 405 -10.23 22.13 17.29
C THR A 405 -9.75 22.57 18.68
N PHE A 406 -9.00 23.69 18.78
CA PHE A 406 -8.38 24.17 20.01
C PHE A 406 -8.84 25.54 20.51
N MET A 407 -9.83 26.19 19.87
CA MET A 407 -10.32 27.51 20.31
C MET A 407 -11.74 27.51 20.89
N ASN A 408 -12.38 26.36 21.14
CA ASN A 408 -13.63 26.38 21.89
C ASN A 408 -13.92 25.11 22.72
N LYS A 409 -13.37 25.09 23.94
CA LYS A 409 -14.05 24.61 25.16
C LYS A 409 -13.63 25.51 26.33
N GLY A 410 -13.94 26.78 26.19
CA GLY A 410 -14.04 27.71 27.31
C GLY A 410 -15.51 28.07 27.44
N GLY A 411 -16.20 27.36 28.35
CA GLY A 411 -17.61 27.51 28.68
C GLY A 411 -17.91 26.61 29.86
#